data_AF-A0A081A1E0-F1
#
_entry.id   AF-A0A081A1E0-F1
#
_cell.length_a   1.000
_cell.length_b   1.000
_cell.length_c   1.000
_cell.angle_alpha   90.00
_cell.angle_beta   90.00
_cell.angle_gamma   90.00
#
_symmetry.space_group_name_H-M   'P 1'
#
loop_
_entity.id
_entity.type
_entity.pdbx_description
1 polymer ?
#
loop_
_entity_poly.entity_id
_entity_poly.type
_entity_poly.pdbx_seq_one_letter_code
_entity_poly.pdbx_strand_id
1 'polypeptide(L)'
;MFEELPTTRIFWVSVVAFRLWNALFVRTSFNPDEYWQSTEVAHRLVFGYGYLTWEWQDDAQLRGFAHPALFAGLYKLLELLNLDSRWAVAYGPRLLQGLLSAANDFFLYKLARNYFDAKTAKWALLCQFFSWFTFYVMVRPFSNCVETLCTTAALAYWPWKFLEQTRRTTMPPP
;
A
#
# COMPACT_ATOMS: atom_id res chain seq x y z
N MET A 1 7.36 20.02 20.23
CA MET A 1 6.05 19.44 19.85
C MET A 1 6.12 18.66 18.52
N PHE A 2 6.62 19.24 17.42
CA PHE A 2 6.68 18.53 16.12
C PHE A 2 7.75 17.42 16.03
N GLU A 3 8.71 17.42 16.95
CA GLU A 3 9.86 16.50 16.92
C GLU A 3 9.46 15.04 17.17
N GLU A 4 8.44 14.80 17.99
CA GLU A 4 7.99 13.46 18.39
C GLU A 4 6.70 13.04 17.68
N LEU A 5 6.17 13.82 16.74
CA LEU A 5 4.91 13.48 16.06
C LEU A 5 4.89 12.05 15.50
N PRO A 6 5.92 11.57 14.77
CA PRO A 6 5.93 10.21 14.20
C PRO A 6 6.05 9.08 15.24
N THR A 7 6.28 9.38 16.52
CA THR A 7 6.27 8.36 17.59
C THR A 7 4.89 8.21 18.22
N THR A 8 3.99 9.15 17.99
CA THR A 8 2.64 9.12 18.56
C THR A 8 1.69 8.23 17.74
N ARG A 9 0.80 7.50 18.43
CA ARG A 9 -0.25 6.71 17.78
C ARG A 9 -1.24 7.58 17.00
N ILE A 10 -1.55 8.76 17.54
CA ILE A 10 -2.48 9.72 16.94
C ILE A 10 -1.99 10.14 15.56
N PHE A 11 -0.69 10.39 15.38
CA PHE A 11 -0.14 10.72 14.08
C PHE A 11 -0.41 9.62 13.04
N TRP A 12 -0.13 8.35 13.36
CA TRP A 12 -0.35 7.24 12.43
C TRP A 12 -1.83 6.99 12.15
N VAL A 13 -2.72 7.18 13.12
CA VAL A 13 -4.17 7.18 12.89
C VAL A 13 -4.57 8.29 11.92
N SER A 14 -4.01 9.49 12.05
CA SER A 14 -4.24 10.59 11.10
C SER A 14 -3.71 10.29 9.71
N VAL A 15 -2.56 9.60 9.59
CA VAL A 15 -2.02 9.15 8.28
C VAL A 15 -2.95 8.13 7.63
N VAL A 16 -3.47 7.16 8.40
CA VAL A 16 -4.46 6.20 7.90
C VAL A 16 -5.73 6.94 7.44
N ALA A 17 -6.27 7.83 8.25
CA ALA A 17 -7.45 8.62 7.90
C ALA A 17 -7.22 9.45 6.62
N PHE A 18 -6.04 10.06 6.48
CA PHE A 18 -5.64 10.80 5.28
C PHE A 18 -5.59 9.90 4.05
N ARG A 19 -5.00 8.70 4.13
CA ARG A 19 -4.92 7.77 2.98
C ARG A 19 -6.27 7.17 2.61
N LEU A 20 -7.14 6.92 3.58
CA LEU A 20 -8.53 6.51 3.32
C LEU A 20 -9.33 7.63 2.64
N TRP A 21 -9.21 8.87 3.12
CA TRP A 21 -9.80 10.02 2.46
C TRP A 21 -9.27 10.19 1.03
N ASN A 22 -7.95 10.07 0.83
CA ASN A 22 -7.32 10.15 -0.48
C ASN A 22 -7.90 9.08 -1.44
N ALA A 23 -8.01 7.83 -0.99
CA ALA A 23 -8.59 6.74 -1.78
C ALA A 23 -10.03 7.00 -2.25
N LEU A 24 -10.83 7.72 -1.46
CA LEU A 24 -12.20 8.12 -1.79
C LEU A 24 -12.26 9.42 -2.61
N PHE A 25 -11.26 10.29 -2.46
CA PHE A 25 -11.13 11.55 -3.17
C PHE A 25 -10.74 11.33 -4.63
N VAL A 26 -9.79 10.42 -4.89
CA VAL A 26 -9.32 10.09 -6.23
C VAL A 26 -10.38 9.25 -6.95
N ARG A 27 -11.25 9.89 -7.76
CA ARG A 27 -12.36 9.21 -8.46
C ARG A 27 -12.11 8.91 -9.94
N THR A 28 -11.01 9.41 -10.50
CA THR A 28 -10.67 9.17 -11.91
C THR A 28 -10.18 7.75 -12.12
N SER A 29 -10.08 7.33 -13.39
CA SER A 29 -9.37 6.13 -13.82
C SER A 29 -8.06 6.54 -14.50
N PHE A 30 -6.97 5.81 -14.26
CA PHE A 30 -5.66 6.07 -14.88
C PHE A 30 -5.31 5.00 -15.92
N ASN A 31 -5.34 3.72 -15.55
CA ASN A 31 -4.96 2.62 -16.43
C ASN A 31 -6.00 1.47 -16.34
N PRO A 32 -6.34 0.80 -17.46
CA PRO A 32 -7.21 -0.39 -17.44
C PRO A 32 -6.82 -1.46 -16.42
N ASP A 33 -5.53 -1.61 -16.09
CA ASP A 33 -5.05 -2.62 -15.13
C ASP A 33 -5.65 -2.46 -13.72
N GLU A 34 -6.16 -1.26 -13.37
CA GLU A 34 -6.90 -1.03 -12.11
C GLU A 34 -8.16 -1.90 -11.97
N TYR A 35 -8.69 -2.37 -13.10
CA TYR A 35 -9.88 -3.20 -13.13
C TYR A 35 -9.51 -4.59 -13.64
N TRP A 36 -8.89 -4.64 -14.82
CA TRP A 36 -8.71 -5.87 -15.60
C TRP A 36 -7.57 -6.78 -15.13
N GLN A 37 -6.69 -6.28 -14.25
CA GLN A 37 -5.61 -7.08 -13.65
C GLN A 37 -5.75 -7.22 -12.14
N SER A 38 -6.90 -6.78 -11.58
CA SER A 38 -7.09 -6.74 -10.13
C SER A 38 -8.55 -6.94 -9.73
N THR A 39 -9.36 -5.87 -9.71
CA THR A 39 -10.68 -5.87 -9.08
C THR A 39 -11.73 -6.69 -9.82
N GLU A 40 -11.73 -6.69 -11.15
CA GLU A 40 -12.68 -7.48 -11.96
C GLU A 40 -12.35 -8.99 -11.87
N VAL A 41 -11.06 -9.33 -11.94
CA VAL A 41 -10.58 -10.70 -11.80
C VAL A 41 -10.97 -11.25 -10.42
N ALA A 42 -10.72 -10.48 -9.37
CA ALA A 42 -11.11 -10.81 -8.00
C ALA A 42 -12.62 -10.96 -7.84
N HIS A 43 -13.40 -10.09 -8.48
CA HIS A 43 -14.85 -10.14 -8.45
C HIS A 43 -15.37 -11.45 -9.07
N ARG A 44 -14.89 -11.82 -10.26
CA ARG A 44 -15.28 -13.08 -10.91
C ARG A 44 -14.88 -14.31 -10.11
N LEU A 45 -13.72 -14.29 -9.47
CA LEU A 45 -13.27 -15.40 -8.60
C LEU A 45 -14.23 -15.66 -7.43
N VAL A 46 -14.87 -14.61 -6.88
CA VAL A 46 -15.75 -14.74 -5.71
C VAL A 46 -17.21 -14.95 -6.12
N PHE A 47 -17.73 -14.11 -7.01
CA PHE A 47 -19.15 -14.09 -7.36
C PHE A 47 -19.50 -14.94 -8.59
N GLY A 48 -18.51 -15.45 -9.31
CA GLY A 48 -18.69 -16.34 -10.47
C GLY A 48 -19.14 -15.64 -11.76
N TYR A 49 -19.26 -14.31 -11.77
CA TYR A 49 -19.63 -13.52 -12.96
C TYR A 49 -18.73 -12.30 -13.15
N GLY A 50 -18.80 -11.70 -14.35
CA GLY A 50 -17.92 -10.61 -14.78
C GLY A 50 -17.08 -11.02 -15.98
N TYR A 51 -16.19 -10.13 -16.41
CA TYR A 51 -15.41 -10.31 -17.63
C TYR A 51 -13.94 -10.60 -17.31
N LEU A 52 -13.31 -11.46 -18.10
CA LEU A 52 -11.87 -11.70 -18.06
C LEU A 52 -11.25 -11.30 -19.38
N THR A 53 -10.11 -10.61 -19.30
CA THR A 53 -9.28 -10.40 -20.48
C THR A 53 -8.62 -11.71 -20.91
N TRP A 54 -8.14 -11.75 -22.15
CA TRP A 54 -7.52 -12.94 -22.74
C TRP A 54 -6.38 -13.52 -21.89
N GLU A 55 -5.64 -12.71 -21.12
CA GLU A 55 -4.54 -13.22 -20.27
C GLU A 55 -5.01 -14.15 -19.15
N TRP A 56 -6.27 -14.06 -18.74
CA TRP A 56 -6.87 -14.84 -17.65
C TRP A 56 -7.73 -16.00 -18.15
N GLN A 57 -7.92 -16.13 -19.46
CA GLN A 57 -8.68 -17.22 -20.04
C GLN A 57 -7.89 -18.53 -19.92
N ASP A 58 -8.62 -19.65 -19.91
CA ASP A 58 -8.08 -20.99 -19.63
C ASP A 58 -7.06 -21.47 -20.66
N ASP A 59 -7.07 -20.87 -21.86
CA ASP A 59 -6.15 -21.15 -22.96
C ASP A 59 -4.78 -20.44 -22.82
N ALA A 60 -4.73 -19.28 -22.15
CA ALA A 60 -3.52 -18.46 -22.03
C ALA A 60 -2.88 -18.52 -20.62
N GLN A 61 -3.66 -18.27 -19.57
CA GLN A 61 -3.24 -18.31 -18.16
C GLN A 61 -1.88 -17.65 -17.85
N LEU A 62 -1.67 -16.41 -18.32
CA LEU A 62 -0.37 -15.74 -18.28
C LEU A 62 -0.08 -14.96 -16.98
N ARG A 63 -1.06 -14.82 -16.10
CA ARG A 63 -0.99 -13.93 -14.93
C ARG A 63 -1.10 -14.70 -13.61
N GLY A 64 -0.29 -14.27 -12.64
CA GLY A 64 -0.38 -14.78 -11.28
C GLY A 64 -1.56 -14.19 -10.51
N PHE A 65 -2.23 -15.00 -9.70
CA PHE A 65 -3.40 -14.59 -8.92
C PHE A 65 -3.07 -13.87 -7.60
N ALA A 66 -1.80 -13.69 -7.25
CA ALA A 66 -1.40 -13.16 -5.95
C ALA A 66 -1.98 -11.76 -5.66
N HIS A 67 -1.95 -10.86 -6.64
CA HIS A 67 -2.50 -9.51 -6.48
C HIS A 67 -4.04 -9.48 -6.48
N PRO A 68 -4.76 -10.09 -7.46
CA PRO A 68 -6.21 -10.22 -7.38
C PRO A 68 -6.72 -10.95 -6.13
N ALA A 69 -5.98 -11.95 -5.62
CA ALA A 69 -6.38 -12.72 -4.45
C ALA A 69 -6.55 -11.86 -3.19
N LEU A 70 -5.79 -10.76 -3.06
CA LEU A 70 -5.98 -9.80 -1.96
C LEU A 70 -7.39 -9.20 -1.97
N PHE A 71 -7.88 -8.81 -3.15
CA PHE A 71 -9.22 -8.27 -3.31
C PHE A 71 -10.29 -9.36 -3.27
N ALA A 72 -9.99 -10.56 -3.77
CA ALA A 72 -10.90 -11.70 -3.67
C ALA A 72 -11.15 -12.07 -2.20
N GLY A 73 -10.10 -12.05 -1.36
CA GLY A 73 -10.25 -12.23 0.08
C GLY A 73 -11.15 -11.16 0.73
N LEU A 74 -10.99 -9.90 0.33
CA LEU A 74 -11.87 -8.81 0.77
C LEU A 74 -13.33 -9.06 0.35
N TYR A 75 -13.57 -9.35 -0.92
CA TYR A 75 -14.93 -9.62 -1.43
C TYR A 75 -15.56 -10.84 -0.77
N LYS A 76 -14.77 -11.91 -0.57
CA LYS A 76 -15.26 -13.11 0.11
C LYS A 76 -15.65 -12.82 1.55
N LEU A 77 -14.87 -11.99 2.25
CA LEU A 77 -15.22 -11.55 3.59
C LEU A 77 -16.51 -10.73 3.60
N LEU A 78 -16.67 -9.81 2.65
CA LEU A 78 -17.90 -9.01 2.51
C LEU A 78 -19.11 -9.91 2.24
N GLU A 79 -19.00 -10.88 1.33
CA GLU A 79 -20.05 -11.86 1.02
C GLU A 79 -20.42 -12.69 2.25
N LEU A 80 -19.43 -13.23 2.97
CA LEU A 80 -19.67 -14.05 4.18
C LEU A 80 -20.39 -13.26 5.29
N LEU A 81 -20.17 -11.95 5.36
CA LEU A 81 -20.82 -11.05 6.32
C LEU A 81 -22.12 -10.45 5.79
N ASN A 82 -22.54 -10.76 4.56
CA ASN A 82 -23.66 -10.12 3.86
C ASN A 82 -23.54 -8.59 3.79
N LEU A 83 -22.32 -8.09 3.58
CA LEU A 83 -21.96 -6.67 3.45
C LEU A 83 -21.49 -6.32 2.02
N ASP A 84 -21.69 -7.21 1.06
CA ASP A 84 -21.31 -7.13 -0.36
C ASP A 84 -22.23 -6.22 -1.19
N SER A 85 -22.68 -5.10 -0.59
CA SER A 85 -23.39 -4.06 -1.34
C SER A 85 -22.55 -3.54 -2.51
N ARG A 86 -23.22 -3.07 -3.57
CA ARG A 86 -22.55 -2.49 -4.77
C ARG A 86 -21.49 -1.46 -4.41
N TRP A 87 -21.75 -0.64 -3.39
CA TRP A 87 -20.82 0.38 -2.91
C TRP A 87 -19.62 -0.22 -2.17
N ALA A 88 -19.82 -1.26 -1.37
CA ALA A 88 -18.74 -1.94 -0.66
C ALA A 88 -17.79 -2.65 -1.63
N VAL A 89 -18.34 -3.31 -2.66
CA VAL A 89 -17.54 -3.96 -3.71
C VAL A 89 -16.80 -2.92 -4.56
N ALA A 90 -17.43 -1.80 -4.92
CA ALA A 90 -16.81 -0.77 -5.75
C ALA A 90 -15.69 0.01 -5.02
N TYR A 91 -15.88 0.37 -3.75
CA TYR A 91 -14.92 1.20 -2.99
C TYR A 91 -14.00 0.41 -2.06
N GLY A 92 -14.38 -0.80 -1.66
CA GLY A 92 -13.60 -1.65 -0.76
C GLY A 92 -12.14 -1.83 -1.19
N PRO A 93 -11.84 -2.20 -2.46
CA PRO A 93 -10.48 -2.34 -2.95
C PRO A 93 -9.63 -1.07 -2.79
N ARG A 94 -10.23 0.09 -2.99
CA ARG A 94 -9.57 1.39 -2.84
C ARG A 94 -9.29 1.71 -1.38
N LEU A 95 -10.23 1.41 -0.48
CA LEU A 95 -10.01 1.56 0.97
C LEU A 95 -8.90 0.63 1.45
N LEU A 96 -8.89 -0.63 0.98
CA LEU A 96 -7.79 -1.56 1.26
C LEU A 96 -6.45 -1.01 0.77
N GLN A 97 -6.39 -0.49 -0.45
CA GLN A 97 -5.17 0.17 -0.95
C GLN A 97 -4.78 1.42 -0.16
N GLY A 98 -5.75 2.20 0.33
CA GLY A 98 -5.51 3.30 1.26
C GLY A 98 -4.80 2.83 2.54
N LEU A 99 -5.20 1.69 3.10
CA LEU A 99 -4.53 1.08 4.25
C LEU A 99 -3.11 0.61 3.90
N LEU A 100 -2.92 -0.03 2.75
CA LEU A 100 -1.60 -0.46 2.27
C LEU A 100 -0.68 0.74 2.00
N SER A 101 -1.22 1.85 1.49
CA SER A 101 -0.50 3.11 1.29
C SER A 101 -0.03 3.70 2.62
N ALA A 102 -0.88 3.71 3.65
CA ALA A 102 -0.50 4.17 4.99
C ALA A 102 0.55 3.25 5.64
N ALA A 103 0.45 1.93 5.43
CA ALA A 103 1.49 0.98 5.86
C ALA A 103 2.82 1.26 5.16
N ASN A 104 2.79 1.60 3.86
CA ASN A 104 3.98 1.95 3.10
C ASN A 104 4.64 3.21 3.66
N ASP A 105 3.84 4.23 4.00
CA ASP A 105 4.33 5.46 4.64
C ASP A 105 5.05 5.18 5.97
N PHE A 106 4.51 4.24 6.77
CA PHE A 106 5.15 3.79 8.00
C PHE A 106 6.50 3.11 7.74
N PHE A 107 6.55 2.17 6.81
CA PHE A 107 7.80 1.48 6.48
C PHE A 107 8.82 2.40 5.82
N LEU A 108 8.38 3.38 5.01
CA LEU A 108 9.25 4.40 4.42
C LEU A 108 9.90 5.24 5.53
N TYR A 109 9.11 5.71 6.49
CA TYR A 109 9.64 6.45 7.64
C TYR A 109 10.66 5.61 8.42
N LYS A 110 10.34 4.33 8.68
CA LYS A 110 11.24 3.40 9.38
C LYS A 110 12.53 3.16 8.61
N LEU A 111 12.44 2.91 7.30
CA LEU A 111 13.58 2.72 6.42
C LEU A 111 14.50 3.94 6.42
N ALA A 112 13.93 5.13 6.19
CA ALA A 112 14.70 6.38 6.17
C ALA A 112 15.37 6.65 7.52
N ARG A 113 14.70 6.33 8.64
CA ARG A 113 15.27 6.45 9.98
C ARG A 113 16.39 5.44 10.24
N ASN A 114 16.28 4.23 9.72
CA ASN A 114 17.30 3.19 9.87
C ASN A 114 18.54 3.50 9.04
N TYR A 115 18.35 4.01 7.83
CA TYR A 115 19.43 4.27 6.88
C TYR A 115 20.15 5.60 7.13
N PHE A 116 19.40 6.62 7.55
CA PHE A 116 19.90 7.96 7.83
C PHE A 116 19.61 8.34 9.30
N ASP A 117 18.74 9.33 9.51
CA ASP A 117 18.42 9.90 10.81
C ASP A 117 16.93 10.30 10.90
N ALA A 118 16.49 10.67 12.10
CA ALA A 118 15.09 10.99 12.37
C ALA A 118 14.58 12.27 11.67
N LYS A 119 15.46 13.24 11.39
CA LYS A 119 15.11 14.48 10.68
C LYS A 119 14.91 14.18 9.20
N THR A 120 15.83 13.44 8.58
CA THR A 120 15.72 12.99 7.19
C THR A 120 14.46 12.14 6.97
N ALA A 121 14.13 11.24 7.91
CA ALA A 121 12.92 10.44 7.84
C ALA A 121 11.62 11.26 7.84
N LYS A 122 11.56 12.36 8.61
CA LYS A 122 10.41 13.28 8.60
C LYS A 122 10.25 13.98 7.26
N TRP A 123 11.36 14.45 6.68
CA TRP A 123 11.35 15.09 5.36
C TRP A 123 10.97 14.11 4.25
N ALA A 124 11.48 12.87 4.30
CA ALA A 124 11.09 11.83 3.35
C ALA A 124 9.56 11.57 3.39
N LEU A 125 9.00 11.47 4.60
CA LEU A 125 7.56 11.29 4.78
C LEU A 125 6.74 12.51 4.29
N LEU A 126 7.24 13.73 4.54
CA LEU A 126 6.63 14.95 4.01
C LEU A 126 6.62 14.93 2.48
N CYS A 127 7.76 14.65 1.84
CA CYS A 127 7.86 14.52 0.39
C CYS A 127 6.93 13.43 -0.15
N GLN A 128 6.76 12.32 0.57
CA GLN A 128 5.84 11.24 0.20
C GLN A 128 4.37 11.69 0.22
N PHE A 129 3.97 12.51 1.19
CA PHE A 129 2.60 13.05 1.27
C PHE A 129 2.31 14.09 0.19
N PHE A 130 3.28 14.95 -0.11
CA PHE A 130 3.14 16.02 -1.10
C PHE A 130 3.52 15.62 -2.53
N SER A 131 4.03 14.40 -2.72
CA SER A 131 4.27 13.84 -4.05
C SER A 131 2.93 13.61 -4.75
N TRP A 132 2.66 14.41 -5.78
CA TRP A 132 1.42 14.35 -6.56
C TRP A 132 1.16 12.94 -7.09
N PHE A 133 2.22 12.27 -7.57
CA PHE A 133 2.13 10.96 -8.18
C PHE A 133 1.83 9.88 -7.14
N THR A 134 2.45 9.96 -5.97
CA THR A 134 2.16 9.06 -4.85
C THR A 134 0.72 9.24 -4.38
N PHE A 135 0.29 10.48 -4.20
CA PHE A 135 -1.09 10.81 -3.85
C PHE A 135 -2.07 10.20 -4.86
N TYR A 136 -1.76 10.32 -6.15
CA TYR A 136 -2.62 9.85 -7.24
C TYR A 136 -2.64 8.32 -7.44
N VAL A 137 -1.50 7.63 -7.28
CA VAL A 137 -1.32 6.23 -7.69
C VAL A 137 -1.35 5.25 -6.52
N MET A 138 -0.77 5.57 -5.36
CA MET A 138 -0.60 4.58 -4.26
C MET A 138 -1.90 4.10 -3.62
N VAL A 139 -3.03 4.76 -3.91
CA VAL A 139 -4.37 4.37 -3.42
C VAL A 139 -5.17 3.59 -4.47
N ARG A 140 -4.59 3.32 -5.63
CA ARG A 140 -5.21 2.57 -6.73
C ARG A 140 -4.86 1.09 -6.65
N PRO A 141 -5.70 0.18 -7.17
CA PRO A 141 -5.50 -1.27 -7.08
C PRO A 141 -4.41 -1.82 -8.01
N PHE A 142 -3.23 -1.21 -8.04
CA PHE A 142 -2.07 -1.70 -8.79
C PHE A 142 -1.22 -2.67 -7.98
N SER A 143 -0.68 -3.68 -8.66
CA SER A 143 0.30 -4.60 -8.06
C SER A 143 1.58 -3.89 -7.67
N ASN A 144 2.00 -2.88 -8.44
CA ASN A 144 3.15 -2.04 -8.14
C ASN A 144 3.06 -1.35 -6.77
N CYS A 145 1.85 -1.02 -6.30
CA CYS A 145 1.65 -0.41 -4.98
C CYS A 145 1.94 -1.43 -3.86
N VAL A 146 1.49 -2.67 -4.05
CA VAL A 146 1.77 -3.78 -3.12
C VAL A 146 3.25 -4.13 -3.14
N GLU A 147 3.86 -4.19 -4.33
CA GLU A 147 5.30 -4.41 -4.50
C GLU A 147 6.13 -3.33 -3.82
N THR A 148 5.74 -2.06 -3.97
CA THR A 148 6.39 -0.92 -3.31
C THR A 148 6.33 -1.07 -1.79
N LEU A 149 5.16 -1.43 -1.23
CA LEU A 149 4.99 -1.69 0.19
C LEU A 149 5.90 -2.84 0.65
N CYS A 150 5.84 -4.00 -0.01
CA CYS A 150 6.62 -5.18 0.35
C CYS A 150 8.12 -4.90 0.28
N THR A 151 8.58 -4.22 -0.78
CA THR A 151 9.98 -3.84 -0.96
C THR A 151 10.43 -2.87 0.12
N THR A 152 9.64 -1.83 0.39
CA THR A 152 9.97 -0.83 1.43
C THR A 152 10.01 -1.48 2.82
N ALA A 153 9.06 -2.38 3.11
CA ALA A 153 9.04 -3.15 4.36
C ALA A 153 10.27 -4.06 4.47
N ALA A 154 10.60 -4.81 3.42
CA ALA A 154 11.76 -5.69 3.38
C ALA A 154 13.06 -4.92 3.65
N LEU A 155 13.25 -3.79 2.97
CA LEU A 155 14.42 -2.91 3.19
C LEU A 155 14.42 -2.29 4.60
N ALA A 156 13.25 -1.96 5.16
CA ALA A 156 13.15 -1.42 6.51
C ALA A 156 13.59 -2.43 7.58
N TYR A 157 13.39 -3.72 7.35
CA TYR A 157 13.80 -4.82 8.24
C TYR A 157 15.14 -5.46 7.86
N TRP A 158 15.71 -5.10 6.71
CA TRP A 158 16.99 -5.63 6.29
C TRP A 158 18.09 -5.27 7.30
N PRO A 159 18.92 -6.24 7.73
CA PRO A 159 19.99 -5.97 8.68
C PRO A 159 21.15 -5.25 7.98
N TRP A 160 21.12 -3.92 8.01
CA TRP A 160 22.15 -3.05 7.43
C TRP A 160 23.45 -3.05 8.27
N LYS A 161 24.14 -4.20 8.36
CA LYS A 161 25.32 -4.42 9.22
C LYS A 161 26.42 -3.35 9.04
N PHE A 162 26.61 -2.83 7.84
CA PHE A 162 27.60 -1.78 7.59
C PHE A 162 27.26 -0.47 8.29
N LEU A 163 25.97 -0.12 8.43
CA LEU A 163 25.53 1.08 9.15
C LEU A 163 25.76 0.95 10.66
N GLU A 164 25.62 -0.27 11.19
CA GLU A 164 25.90 -0.57 12.60
C GLU A 164 27.39 -0.42 12.91
N GLN A 165 28.25 -0.89 11.99
CA GLN A 165 29.71 -0.76 12.11
C GLN A 165 30.13 0.72 12.11
N THR A 166 29.64 1.52 11.17
CA THR A 166 29.94 2.96 11.12
C THR A 166 29.51 3.69 12.39
N ARG A 167 28.35 3.35 12.96
CA ARG A 167 27.89 3.96 14.22
C ARG A 167 28.78 3.62 15.43
N ARG A 168 29.38 2.43 15.45
CA ARG A 168 30.31 2.02 16.51
C ARG A 168 31.66 2.75 16.41
N THR A 169 32.12 3.07 15.20
CA THR A 169 33.41 3.73 15.00
C THR A 169 33.35 5.25 15.18
N THR A 170 32.18 5.87 15.06
CA THR A 170 32.00 7.32 15.20
C THR A 170 31.63 7.79 16.60
N MET A 171 31.22 6.88 17.51
CA MET A 171 31.01 7.22 18.91
C MET A 171 32.34 7.15 19.69
N PRO A 172 32.68 8.16 20.51
CA PRO A 172 33.85 8.08 21.37
C PRO A 172 33.70 6.91 22.37
N PRO A 173 34.82 6.27 22.78
CA PRO A 173 34.76 5.22 23.79
C PRO A 173 34.18 5.75 25.12
N PRO A 174 33.53 4.88 25.90
CA PRO A 174 32.91 5.25 27.18
C PRO A 174 33.92 5.76 28.22
#